data_AF-A0A519LS80-F1
#
_entry.id   AF-A0A519LS80-F1
#
_cell.length_a   1.000
_cell.length_b   1.000
_cell.length_c   1.000
_cell.angle_alpha   90.00
_cell.angle_beta   90.00
_cell.angle_gamma   90.00
#
_symmetry.space_group_name_H-M   'P 1'
#
loop_
_entity.id
_entity.type
_entity.pdbx_description
1 polymer ?
#
loop_
_entity_poly.entity_id
_entity_poly.type
_entity_poly.pdbx_seq_one_letter_code
_entity_poly.pdbx_strand_id
1 'polypeptide(L)'
;MKRRITQWWKWLLIAGAIAAAPTQAFAVCIFEGLVGGYSQYRCFGDSTGTTVVGTAGNERFIFDAGATGTPVTIISGGGSDIIDFSGYGAGISLNLAAGPAQPVAPGLSLTLADFNNAGQSYTVLGPANGSTLTGGDGNDTLTGGAGVDSLSGGSGDDILDGGAGADNLNGGPGNDTRVNAGAGCTGDVLASIEVDLCAAPPAPAAVPSLSEWGLITLSLLVAGWGVSRTRRITR
;
A
#
# COMPACT_ATOMS: atom_id res chain seq x y z
N MET A 1 46.43 48.81 -42.99
CA MET A 1 46.25 47.58 -43.81
C MET A 1 45.76 46.48 -42.87
N LYS A 2 44.65 45.80 -43.21
CA LYS A 2 43.97 44.65 -42.54
C LYS A 2 43.09 44.92 -41.29
N ARG A 3 41.79 45.12 -41.57
CA ARG A 3 40.62 44.72 -40.75
C ARG A 3 40.28 43.24 -41.04
N ARG A 4 39.95 42.41 -40.02
CA ARG A 4 39.05 41.20 -40.03
C ARG A 4 38.77 40.83 -38.55
N ILE A 5 37.60 41.07 -37.94
CA ILE A 5 36.34 40.28 -37.96
C ILE A 5 36.57 38.78 -37.80
N THR A 6 36.26 38.23 -36.60
CA THR A 6 35.17 37.25 -36.38
C THR A 6 34.98 36.96 -34.88
N GLN A 7 33.82 37.32 -34.33
CA GLN A 7 33.20 36.57 -33.22
C GLN A 7 32.97 35.13 -33.66
N TRP A 8 33.04 34.12 -32.80
CA TRP A 8 32.31 32.83 -32.87
C TRP A 8 32.90 31.82 -31.85
N TRP A 9 32.78 32.07 -30.54
CA TRP A 9 32.75 30.99 -29.53
C TRP A 9 31.71 31.38 -28.46
N LYS A 10 30.44 31.18 -28.82
CA LYS A 10 29.35 30.89 -27.88
C LYS A 10 29.66 29.55 -27.20
N TRP A 11 29.04 29.33 -26.03
CA TRP A 11 29.03 28.12 -25.17
C TRP A 11 30.27 28.05 -24.24
N LEU A 12 30.18 27.95 -22.91
CA LEU A 12 29.10 27.56 -21.99
C LEU A 12 29.57 27.89 -20.54
N LEU A 13 28.68 28.52 -19.74
CA LEU A 13 28.57 28.62 -18.26
C LEU A 13 29.83 28.49 -17.37
N ILE A 14 30.24 29.50 -16.61
CA ILE A 14 29.67 30.02 -15.34
C ILE A 14 29.32 28.93 -14.32
N ALA A 15 30.17 28.78 -13.30
CA ALA A 15 29.73 28.49 -11.93
C ALA A 15 30.79 29.02 -10.95
N GLY A 16 30.63 30.30 -10.57
CA GLY A 16 31.25 30.83 -9.35
C GLY A 16 30.46 30.30 -8.16
N ALA A 17 31.09 29.47 -7.33
CA ALA A 17 30.54 29.07 -6.05
C ALA A 17 30.78 30.21 -5.04
N ILE A 18 29.86 31.18 -5.02
CA ILE A 18 29.66 32.07 -3.86
C ILE A 18 28.75 31.33 -2.90
N ALA A 19 29.22 31.20 -1.66
CA ALA A 19 28.47 30.67 -0.54
C ALA A 19 27.16 31.45 -0.35
N ALA A 20 26.04 30.72 -0.39
CA ALA A 20 24.81 31.10 0.28
C ALA A 20 24.40 29.91 1.14
N ALA A 21 24.40 30.11 2.45
CA ALA A 21 23.70 29.22 3.37
C ALA A 21 22.26 29.04 2.85
N PRO A 22 21.68 27.83 2.87
CA PRO A 22 20.28 27.67 2.51
C PRO A 22 19.43 28.16 3.68
N THR A 23 19.38 29.46 3.92
CA THR A 23 18.17 30.10 4.44
C THR A 23 17.36 30.54 3.23
N GLN A 24 16.88 29.59 2.42
CA GLN A 24 15.81 29.91 1.49
C GLN A 24 14.49 29.68 2.24
N ALA A 25 13.51 30.51 1.96
CA ALA A 25 12.13 30.13 2.20
C ALA A 25 11.84 28.98 1.20
N PHE A 26 11.67 27.76 1.68
CA PHE A 26 11.59 26.56 0.86
C PHE A 26 10.27 25.84 1.10
N ALA A 27 9.65 25.31 0.05
CA ALA A 27 8.41 24.54 0.15
C ALA A 27 8.55 23.36 1.13
N VAL A 28 7.54 23.18 1.99
CA VAL A 28 7.56 22.15 3.05
C VAL A 28 7.20 20.76 2.55
N CYS A 29 6.48 20.69 1.43
CA CYS A 29 6.53 19.50 0.59
C CYS A 29 7.10 19.85 -0.78
N ILE A 30 8.03 19.03 -1.24
CA ILE A 30 8.70 19.20 -2.53
C ILE A 30 8.11 18.18 -3.50
N PHE A 31 7.72 18.65 -4.69
CA PHE A 31 7.30 17.76 -5.76
C PHE A 31 8.51 16.98 -6.30
N GLU A 32 8.47 15.66 -6.19
CA GLU A 32 9.57 14.76 -6.57
C GLU A 32 9.38 14.15 -7.98
N GLY A 33 8.20 14.34 -8.59
CA GLY A 33 7.89 13.83 -9.92
C GLY A 33 6.56 13.09 -10.00
N LEU A 34 6.30 12.50 -11.18
CA LEU A 34 5.15 11.64 -11.43
C LEU A 34 5.57 10.17 -11.33
N VAL A 35 5.03 9.45 -10.35
CA VAL A 35 5.34 8.03 -10.12
C VAL A 35 4.04 7.23 -10.12
N GLY A 36 3.92 6.23 -11.01
CA GLY A 36 2.74 5.38 -11.06
C GLY A 36 1.43 6.12 -11.37
N GLY A 37 1.48 7.32 -11.96
CA GLY A 37 0.31 8.16 -12.21
C GLY A 37 -0.04 9.13 -11.07
N TYR A 38 0.73 9.12 -9.98
CA TYR A 38 0.56 10.04 -8.85
C TYR A 38 1.57 11.18 -8.90
N SER A 39 1.10 12.39 -8.60
CA SER A 39 1.98 13.51 -8.28
C SER A 39 2.58 13.29 -6.91
N GLN A 40 3.89 13.04 -6.83
CA GLN A 40 4.54 12.68 -5.58
C GLN A 40 5.15 13.91 -4.88
N TYR A 41 4.86 14.05 -3.59
CA TYR A 41 5.35 15.10 -2.73
C TYR A 41 6.07 14.51 -1.52
N ARG A 42 7.31 14.93 -1.27
CA ARG A 42 8.03 14.58 -0.03
C ARG A 42 7.95 15.73 0.96
N CYS A 43 7.43 15.46 2.15
CA CYS A 43 7.06 16.43 3.16
C CYS A 43 8.02 16.40 4.34
N PHE A 44 8.54 17.57 4.73
CA PHE A 44 9.65 17.67 5.69
C PHE A 44 9.29 18.38 7.02
N GLY A 45 8.11 18.99 7.14
CA GLY A 45 7.76 19.86 8.27
C GLY A 45 8.61 21.13 8.34
N ASP A 46 8.13 22.19 9.00
CA ASP A 46 8.94 23.36 9.34
C ASP A 46 8.70 23.81 10.79
N SER A 47 9.30 24.91 11.25
CA SER A 47 9.12 25.43 12.61
C SER A 47 7.98 26.45 12.75
N THR A 48 7.22 26.70 11.69
CA THR A 48 6.21 27.76 11.59
C THR A 48 4.78 27.26 11.33
N GLY A 49 4.62 25.98 11.03
CA GLY A 49 3.36 25.39 10.60
C GLY A 49 3.12 25.68 9.13
N THR A 50 2.87 24.66 8.33
CA THR A 50 2.82 24.83 6.87
C THR A 50 1.58 24.24 6.28
N THR A 51 1.00 24.96 5.32
CA THR A 51 -0.08 24.47 4.49
C THR A 51 0.47 24.00 3.16
N VAL A 52 0.30 22.72 2.91
CA VAL A 52 0.56 22.01 1.66
C VAL A 52 -0.76 21.93 0.93
N VAL A 53 -0.80 22.40 -0.31
CA VAL A 53 -2.00 22.30 -1.17
C VAL A 53 -1.65 21.40 -2.34
N GLY A 54 -2.23 20.21 -2.36
CA GLY A 54 -2.28 19.31 -3.50
C GLY A 54 -3.12 19.89 -4.64
N THR A 55 -3.21 19.13 -5.73
CA THR A 55 -3.92 19.54 -6.94
C THR A 55 -5.29 18.85 -6.97
N ALA A 56 -6.05 18.95 -8.06
CA ALA A 56 -7.27 18.13 -8.21
C ALA A 56 -6.96 16.73 -8.78
N GLY A 57 -5.70 16.29 -8.65
CA GLY A 57 -5.17 15.07 -9.23
C GLY A 57 -5.03 13.98 -8.18
N ASN A 58 -4.40 12.86 -8.55
CA ASN A 58 -4.05 11.85 -7.57
C ASN A 58 -2.66 12.16 -7.02
N GLU A 59 -2.58 12.45 -5.73
CA GLU A 59 -1.33 12.80 -5.07
C GLU A 59 -0.81 11.70 -4.14
N ARG A 60 0.50 11.69 -3.92
CA ARG A 60 1.12 10.89 -2.84
C ARG A 60 1.96 11.81 -1.96
N PHE A 61 1.56 11.96 -0.70
CA PHE A 61 2.26 12.75 0.31
C PHE A 61 3.09 11.84 1.20
N ILE A 62 4.42 11.94 1.11
CA ILE A 62 5.37 11.08 1.81
C ILE A 62 5.98 11.80 3.00
N PHE A 63 5.93 11.16 4.17
CA PHE A 63 6.48 11.64 5.44
C PHE A 63 7.59 10.69 5.92
N ASP A 64 8.84 11.16 5.93
CA ASP A 64 9.98 10.38 6.42
C ASP A 64 10.33 10.71 7.88
N ALA A 65 11.25 9.93 8.46
CA ALA A 65 11.77 10.08 9.83
C ALA A 65 12.34 11.47 10.17
N GLY A 66 12.63 12.31 9.17
CA GLY A 66 13.07 13.70 9.35
C GLY A 66 11.94 14.72 9.55
N ALA A 67 10.68 14.34 9.36
CA ALA A 67 9.53 15.22 9.54
C ALA A 67 9.24 15.45 11.03
N THR A 68 10.04 16.31 11.66
CA THR A 68 9.86 16.73 13.06
C THR A 68 9.50 18.21 13.12
N GLY A 69 8.47 18.57 13.89
CA GLY A 69 8.10 19.97 14.16
C GLY A 69 6.90 20.49 13.37
N THR A 70 6.00 21.12 14.15
CA THR A 70 4.79 21.90 13.83
C THR A 70 3.75 21.30 12.85
N PRO A 71 2.48 21.80 12.88
CA PRO A 71 1.39 21.25 12.08
C PRO A 71 1.67 21.33 10.57
N VAL A 72 1.53 20.21 9.86
CA VAL A 72 1.50 20.17 8.40
C VAL A 72 0.05 20.08 7.96
N THR A 73 -0.56 21.19 7.55
CA THR A 73 -1.89 21.15 6.92
C THR A 73 -1.74 20.59 5.51
N ILE A 74 -2.46 19.52 5.15
CA ILE A 74 -2.53 18.98 3.79
C ILE A 74 -3.93 19.26 3.25
N ILE A 75 -4.04 20.19 2.30
CA ILE A 75 -5.23 20.34 1.47
C ILE A 75 -4.97 19.45 0.27
N SER A 76 -5.39 18.19 0.27
CA SER A 76 -5.01 17.26 -0.80
C SER A 76 -5.59 17.66 -2.16
N GLY A 77 -6.70 18.42 -2.15
CA GLY A 77 -7.50 18.69 -3.32
C GLY A 77 -8.42 17.50 -3.62
N GLY A 78 -9.09 17.52 -4.78
CA GLY A 78 -9.91 16.38 -5.21
C GLY A 78 -9.04 15.29 -5.83
N GLY A 79 -9.51 14.05 -5.87
CA GLY A 79 -8.75 12.93 -6.43
C GLY A 79 -8.63 11.78 -5.44
N SER A 80 -7.90 10.74 -5.83
CA SER A 80 -7.55 9.62 -4.95
C SER A 80 -6.13 9.80 -4.47
N ASP A 81 -5.99 10.27 -3.24
CA ASP A 81 -4.71 10.62 -2.64
C ASP A 81 -4.17 9.52 -1.72
N ILE A 82 -2.85 9.48 -1.60
CA ILE A 82 -2.12 8.57 -0.74
C ILE A 82 -1.40 9.37 0.34
N ILE A 83 -1.64 9.01 1.61
CA ILE A 83 -0.89 9.50 2.75
C ILE A 83 0.10 8.42 3.18
N ASP A 84 1.39 8.70 3.04
CA ASP A 84 2.44 7.70 3.19
C ASP A 84 3.39 8.06 4.34
N PHE A 85 3.23 7.34 5.46
CA PHE A 85 4.09 7.39 6.63
C PHE A 85 5.03 6.20 6.73
N SER A 86 5.20 5.39 5.67
CA SER A 86 6.04 4.19 5.72
C SER A 86 7.50 4.47 6.10
N GLY A 87 7.99 5.69 5.83
CA GLY A 87 9.31 6.16 6.23
C GLY A 87 9.37 6.85 7.60
N TYR A 88 8.25 7.01 8.30
CA TYR A 88 8.16 7.80 9.53
C TYR A 88 8.77 7.06 10.73
N GLY A 89 9.52 7.79 11.56
CA GLY A 89 10.37 7.20 12.59
C GLY A 89 9.67 6.84 13.90
N ALA A 90 8.39 7.17 14.05
CA ALA A 90 7.59 6.94 15.25
C ALA A 90 6.23 6.36 14.90
N GLY A 91 5.52 5.83 15.90
CA GLY A 91 4.11 5.43 15.74
C GLY A 91 3.21 6.63 15.50
N ILE A 92 2.13 6.42 14.75
CA ILE A 92 1.18 7.48 14.39
C ILE A 92 -0.24 7.17 14.87
N SER A 93 -1.05 8.22 15.03
CA SER A 93 -2.48 8.12 15.33
C SER A 93 -3.26 8.99 14.35
N LEU A 94 -3.88 8.38 13.34
CA LEU A 94 -4.66 9.09 12.33
C LEU A 94 -6.12 8.62 12.40
N ASN A 95 -7.07 9.55 12.53
CA ASN A 95 -8.50 9.23 12.59
C ASN A 95 -9.30 10.08 11.60
N LEU A 96 -9.41 9.61 10.37
CA LEU A 96 -10.06 10.32 9.28
C LEU A 96 -11.56 10.56 9.53
N ALA A 97 -12.21 9.75 10.38
CA ALA A 97 -13.59 9.96 10.82
C ALA A 97 -13.76 11.12 11.83
N ALA A 98 -12.71 11.57 12.52
CA ALA A 98 -12.80 12.59 13.56
C ALA A 98 -12.86 14.04 13.04
N GLY A 99 -12.86 14.22 11.71
CA GLY A 99 -12.90 15.54 11.05
C GLY A 99 -11.54 15.99 10.52
N PRO A 100 -11.40 17.24 10.05
CA PRO A 100 -10.24 17.63 9.27
C PRO A 100 -8.93 17.70 10.07
N ALA A 101 -8.97 18.02 11.36
CA ALA A 101 -7.77 18.22 12.18
C ALA A 101 -7.37 16.93 12.91
N GLN A 102 -6.18 16.42 12.56
CA GLN A 102 -5.66 15.11 12.96
C GLN A 102 -4.36 15.26 13.74
N PRO A 103 -4.32 14.92 15.05
CA PRO A 103 -3.08 14.84 15.80
C PRO A 103 -2.35 13.53 15.48
N VAL A 104 -1.48 13.54 14.46
CA VAL A 104 -0.86 12.32 13.93
C VAL A 104 0.29 11.81 14.79
N ALA A 105 1.16 12.69 15.27
CA ALA A 105 2.29 12.33 16.14
C ALA A 105 2.69 13.53 17.00
N PRO A 106 3.56 13.38 18.03
CA PRO A 106 4.05 14.50 18.81
C PRO A 106 4.66 15.60 17.92
N GLY A 107 3.98 16.75 17.83
CA GLY A 107 4.40 17.87 17.01
C GLY A 107 4.02 17.80 15.53
N LEU A 108 3.34 16.74 15.08
CA LEU A 108 2.76 16.62 13.74
C LEU A 108 1.24 16.61 13.84
N SER A 109 0.59 17.60 13.23
CA SER A 109 -0.86 17.59 13.03
C SER A 109 -1.15 17.76 11.56
N LEU A 110 -2.03 16.91 11.03
CA LEU A 110 -2.57 17.07 9.70
C LEU A 110 -3.87 17.86 9.77
N THR A 111 -4.08 18.79 8.85
CA THR A 111 -5.41 19.34 8.60
C THR A 111 -5.77 19.01 7.17
N LEU A 112 -6.81 18.22 7.01
CA LEU A 112 -7.21 17.53 5.81
C LEU A 112 -8.51 18.18 5.29
N ALA A 113 -8.38 19.31 4.58
CA ALA A 113 -9.50 20.21 4.31
C ALA A 113 -10.60 19.64 3.39
N ASP A 114 -10.27 18.64 2.57
CA ASP A 114 -11.19 17.94 1.66
C ASP A 114 -11.69 16.59 2.23
N PHE A 115 -11.24 16.19 3.43
CA PHE A 115 -11.52 14.88 4.04
C PHE A 115 -12.81 14.86 4.86
N ASN A 116 -13.67 15.85 4.66
CA ASN A 116 -14.95 16.02 5.35
C ASN A 116 -16.13 15.83 4.39
N ASN A 117 -15.88 15.28 3.20
CA ASN A 117 -16.93 14.81 2.31
C ASN A 117 -17.25 13.37 2.67
N ALA A 118 -18.48 13.12 3.11
CA ALA A 118 -18.98 11.77 3.34
C ALA A 118 -18.82 10.90 2.09
N GLY A 119 -18.22 9.72 2.23
CA GLY A 119 -18.04 8.72 1.18
C GLY A 119 -16.75 8.81 0.37
N GLN A 120 -15.72 9.48 0.87
CA GLN A 120 -14.42 9.56 0.21
C GLN A 120 -13.51 8.41 0.63
N SER A 121 -12.97 7.70 -0.35
CA SER A 121 -11.96 6.66 -0.14
C SER A 121 -10.57 7.24 0.14
N TYR A 122 -9.89 6.71 1.14
CA TYR A 122 -8.54 7.08 1.54
C TYR A 122 -7.56 5.94 1.38
N THR A 123 -6.31 6.26 1.05
CA THR A 123 -5.21 5.29 1.10
C THR A 123 -4.14 5.78 2.06
N VAL A 124 -3.91 5.02 3.14
CA VAL A 124 -2.95 5.36 4.19
C VAL A 124 -1.94 4.24 4.40
N LEU A 125 -0.66 4.59 4.38
CA LEU A 125 0.43 3.68 4.71
C LEU A 125 1.05 4.12 6.03
N GLY A 126 1.02 3.25 7.04
CA GLY A 126 1.62 3.44 8.34
C GLY A 126 3.13 3.13 8.36
N PRO A 127 3.83 3.64 9.39
CA PRO A 127 5.26 3.39 9.62
C PRO A 127 5.56 1.96 10.07
N ALA A 128 6.85 1.66 10.22
CA ALA A 128 7.32 0.41 10.83
C ALA A 128 7.14 0.33 12.36
N ASN A 129 6.46 1.31 12.96
CA ASN A 129 6.15 1.35 14.39
C ASN A 129 4.64 1.27 14.58
N GLY A 130 4.21 0.79 15.76
CA GLY A 130 2.79 0.64 16.08
C GLY A 130 1.97 1.91 15.86
N SER A 131 0.85 1.75 15.17
CA SER A 131 0.01 2.82 14.63
C SER A 131 -1.45 2.59 14.95
N THR A 132 -2.19 3.69 15.17
CA THR A 132 -3.65 3.68 15.25
C THR A 132 -4.17 4.39 14.01
N LEU A 133 -4.78 3.65 13.09
CA LEU A 133 -5.35 4.18 11.87
C LEU A 133 -6.86 3.97 11.91
N THR A 134 -7.63 5.03 11.71
CA THR A 134 -9.07 4.96 11.49
C THR A 134 -9.34 5.66 10.18
N GLY A 135 -9.98 4.96 9.26
CA GLY A 135 -10.53 5.51 8.04
C GLY A 135 -11.75 6.38 8.35
N GLY A 136 -12.65 6.49 7.38
CA GLY A 136 -13.81 7.36 7.42
C GLY A 136 -15.04 6.70 6.84
N ASP A 137 -15.80 7.48 6.06
CA ASP A 137 -16.83 6.94 5.19
C ASP A 137 -16.23 6.79 3.80
N GLY A 138 -16.50 5.69 3.09
CA GLY A 138 -15.93 5.41 1.78
C GLY A 138 -15.18 4.08 1.81
N ASN A 139 -14.67 3.64 0.66
CA ASN A 139 -13.94 2.38 0.59
C ASN A 139 -12.45 2.65 0.81
N ASP A 140 -11.98 2.51 2.04
CA ASP A 140 -10.64 2.88 2.46
C ASP A 140 -9.63 1.75 2.24
N THR A 141 -8.35 2.11 2.15
CA THR A 141 -7.22 1.17 2.13
C THR A 141 -6.21 1.60 3.18
N LEU A 142 -6.10 0.82 4.26
CA LEU A 142 -5.23 1.12 5.39
C LEU A 142 -4.17 0.02 5.54
N THR A 143 -2.91 0.44 5.66
CA THR A 143 -1.78 -0.46 5.94
C THR A 143 -1.07 -0.02 7.22
N GLY A 144 -0.94 -0.91 8.21
CA GLY A 144 -0.30 -0.64 9.50
C GLY A 144 1.22 -0.52 9.39
N GLY A 145 1.83 -1.47 8.68
CA GLY A 145 3.27 -1.48 8.44
C GLY A 145 3.95 -2.57 9.25
N ALA A 146 4.74 -2.20 10.24
CA ALA A 146 5.27 -3.15 11.21
C ALA A 146 4.99 -2.63 12.62
N GLY A 147 5.01 -3.51 13.62
CA GLY A 147 4.77 -3.13 15.00
C GLY A 147 3.52 -3.84 15.53
N VAL A 148 2.77 -3.16 16.39
CA VAL A 148 1.45 -3.62 16.82
C VAL A 148 0.51 -2.50 16.45
N ASP A 149 -0.32 -2.76 15.45
CA ASP A 149 -1.16 -1.76 14.82
C ASP A 149 -2.64 -1.97 15.18
N SER A 150 -3.40 -0.88 15.19
CA SER A 150 -4.85 -0.87 15.37
C SER A 150 -5.48 -0.15 14.19
N LEU A 151 -6.11 -0.90 13.29
CA LEU A 151 -6.73 -0.39 12.08
C LEU A 151 -8.25 -0.51 12.19
N SER A 152 -8.95 0.57 11.85
CA SER A 152 -10.41 0.59 11.71
C SER A 152 -10.77 1.15 10.35
N GLY A 153 -11.45 0.37 9.51
CA GLY A 153 -11.87 0.79 8.17
C GLY A 153 -12.87 1.95 8.22
N GLY A 154 -13.98 1.74 8.92
CA GLY A 154 -15.03 2.75 9.02
C GLY A 154 -16.27 2.27 8.27
N SER A 155 -16.99 3.18 7.62
CA SER A 155 -18.16 2.81 6.80
C SER A 155 -17.73 2.64 5.35
N GLY A 156 -18.08 1.53 4.69
CA GLY A 156 -17.73 1.28 3.29
C GLY A 156 -17.10 -0.09 3.13
N ASP A 157 -16.74 -0.47 1.90
CA ASP A 157 -16.04 -1.74 1.66
C ASP A 157 -14.52 -1.49 1.76
N ASP A 158 -13.92 -1.79 2.91
CA ASP A 158 -12.55 -1.42 3.23
C ASP A 158 -11.52 -2.52 2.95
N ILE A 159 -10.27 -2.13 2.72
CA ILE A 159 -9.11 -3.02 2.61
C ILE A 159 -8.13 -2.73 3.74
N LEU A 160 -7.89 -3.73 4.60
CA LEU A 160 -7.00 -3.61 5.75
C LEU A 160 -5.81 -4.55 5.66
N ASP A 161 -4.61 -4.03 5.88
CA ASP A 161 -3.39 -4.81 6.04
C ASP A 161 -2.71 -4.42 7.36
N GLY A 162 -2.73 -5.33 8.33
CA GLY A 162 -2.01 -5.11 9.60
C GLY A 162 -0.51 -5.01 9.40
N GLY A 163 0.04 -5.72 8.40
CA GLY A 163 1.47 -5.81 8.19
C GLY A 163 2.12 -6.79 9.15
N ALA A 164 3.30 -6.46 9.69
CA ALA A 164 4.07 -7.31 10.58
C ALA A 164 3.75 -7.01 12.05
N GLY A 165 3.04 -7.89 12.74
CA GLY A 165 2.61 -7.57 14.09
C GLY A 165 1.69 -8.59 14.71
N ALA A 166 1.13 -8.22 15.85
CA ALA A 166 -0.09 -8.84 16.36
C ALA A 166 -1.12 -7.72 16.42
N ASP A 167 -1.86 -7.56 15.33
CA ASP A 167 -2.59 -6.34 15.02
C ASP A 167 -4.07 -6.47 15.39
N ASN A 168 -4.76 -5.35 15.53
CA ASN A 168 -6.21 -5.31 15.70
C ASN A 168 -6.83 -4.67 14.46
N LEU A 169 -7.57 -5.46 13.68
CA LEU A 169 -8.18 -5.03 12.43
C LEU A 169 -9.70 -5.08 12.58
N ASN A 170 -10.34 -3.93 12.48
CA ASN A 170 -11.79 -3.79 12.47
C ASN A 170 -12.23 -3.23 11.12
N GLY A 171 -12.97 -3.98 10.30
CA GLY A 171 -13.50 -3.46 9.04
C GLY A 171 -14.52 -2.35 9.32
N GLY A 172 -15.66 -2.74 9.86
CA GLY A 172 -16.71 -1.82 10.26
C GLY A 172 -18.01 -2.20 9.56
N PRO A 173 -18.91 -1.25 9.26
CA PRO A 173 -20.03 -1.50 8.38
C PRO A 173 -19.60 -1.58 6.91
N GLY A 174 -19.76 -2.73 6.27
CA GLY A 174 -19.48 -2.91 4.85
C GLY A 174 -19.11 -4.35 4.52
N ASN A 175 -18.52 -4.58 3.35
CA ASN A 175 -17.83 -5.83 3.03
C ASN A 175 -16.33 -5.57 3.01
N ASP A 176 -15.70 -5.86 4.13
CA ASP A 176 -14.34 -5.54 4.42
C ASP A 176 -13.42 -6.72 4.13
N THR A 177 -12.26 -6.41 3.57
CA THR A 177 -11.26 -7.38 3.16
C THR A 177 -9.97 -7.14 3.92
N ARG A 178 -9.53 -8.15 4.67
CA ARG A 178 -8.16 -8.21 5.15
C ARG A 178 -7.25 -8.79 4.08
N VAL A 179 -6.11 -8.16 3.85
CA VAL A 179 -5.06 -8.63 2.94
C VAL A 179 -3.74 -8.85 3.68
N ASN A 180 -2.77 -9.45 2.99
CA ASN A 180 -1.44 -9.74 3.51
C ASN A 180 -0.36 -9.29 2.52
N ALA A 181 -0.01 -8.00 2.51
CA ALA A 181 1.12 -7.52 1.72
C ALA A 181 2.46 -7.65 2.46
N GLY A 182 2.46 -7.91 3.79
CA GLY A 182 3.64 -7.82 4.67
C GLY A 182 4.07 -9.08 5.45
N ALA A 183 3.39 -10.22 5.30
CA ALA A 183 3.65 -11.53 5.94
C ALA A 183 3.34 -11.69 7.45
N GLY A 184 2.61 -10.78 8.10
CA GLY A 184 2.49 -10.77 9.57
C GLY A 184 1.14 -11.12 10.19
N CYS A 185 0.31 -11.90 9.51
CA CYS A 185 -1.05 -12.18 9.99
C CYS A 185 -1.19 -13.04 11.25
N THR A 186 -0.09 -13.48 11.84
CA THR A 186 -0.07 -14.35 13.00
C THR A 186 -0.27 -13.54 14.27
N GLY A 187 -1.40 -13.74 14.96
CA GLY A 187 -1.68 -13.06 16.22
C GLY A 187 -2.68 -11.91 16.10
N ASP A 188 -3.12 -11.60 14.87
CA ASP A 188 -4.09 -10.54 14.64
C ASP A 188 -5.47 -10.90 15.19
N VAL A 189 -6.14 -9.88 15.69
CA VAL A 189 -7.53 -9.89 16.12
C VAL A 189 -8.36 -9.22 15.04
N LEU A 190 -9.33 -9.94 14.49
CA LEU A 190 -10.22 -9.44 13.45
C LEU A 190 -11.62 -9.19 14.01
N ALA A 191 -12.19 -8.05 13.66
CA ALA A 191 -13.58 -7.70 13.90
C ALA A 191 -14.20 -7.19 12.60
N SER A 192 -15.44 -7.59 12.31
CA SER A 192 -16.17 -7.13 11.11
C SER A 192 -15.33 -7.22 9.83
N ILE A 193 -14.70 -8.37 9.58
CA ILE A 193 -13.99 -8.67 8.34
C ILE A 193 -14.73 -9.81 7.66
N GLU A 194 -15.23 -9.56 6.46
CA GLU A 194 -16.00 -10.51 5.68
C GLU A 194 -15.07 -11.41 4.85
N VAL A 195 -13.97 -10.87 4.34
CA VAL A 195 -13.00 -11.59 3.51
C VAL A 195 -11.61 -11.53 4.13
N ASP A 196 -11.08 -12.66 4.60
CA ASP A 196 -9.70 -12.76 5.07
C ASP A 196 -8.82 -13.45 4.02
N LEU A 197 -8.05 -12.66 3.28
CA LEU A 197 -7.09 -13.14 2.27
C LEU A 197 -5.72 -13.46 2.86
N CYS A 198 -5.57 -13.44 4.19
CA CYS A 198 -4.33 -13.86 4.81
C CYS A 198 -4.26 -15.36 5.11
N ALA A 199 -5.39 -16.05 5.15
CA ALA A 199 -5.39 -17.49 5.25
C ALA A 199 -4.77 -18.11 3.99
N ALA A 200 -3.66 -18.83 4.13
CA ALA A 200 -3.18 -19.70 3.06
C ALA A 200 -4.35 -20.62 2.64
N PRO A 201 -4.55 -20.88 1.32
CA PRO A 201 -5.55 -21.84 0.89
C PRO A 201 -5.28 -23.16 1.62
N PRO A 202 -6.32 -23.87 2.11
CA PRO A 202 -6.12 -25.13 2.81
C PRO A 202 -5.26 -26.02 1.92
N ALA A 203 -4.17 -26.56 2.48
CA ALA A 203 -3.30 -27.48 1.76
C ALA A 203 -4.18 -28.52 1.06
N PRO A 204 -3.97 -28.81 -0.24
CA PRO A 204 -4.81 -29.76 -0.95
C PRO A 204 -4.85 -31.03 -0.12
N ALA A 205 -6.07 -31.51 0.17
CA ALA A 205 -6.27 -32.73 0.95
C ALA A 205 -5.29 -33.78 0.42
N ALA A 206 -4.47 -34.34 1.29
CA ALA A 206 -3.45 -35.30 0.91
C ALA A 206 -4.11 -36.37 0.04
N VAL A 207 -3.75 -36.41 -1.24
CA VAL A 207 -4.17 -37.52 -2.11
C VAL A 207 -3.60 -38.77 -1.46
N PRO A 208 -4.42 -39.79 -1.13
CA PRO A 208 -3.90 -40.99 -0.50
C PRO A 208 -2.84 -41.59 -1.43
N SER A 209 -1.64 -41.80 -0.89
CA SER A 209 -0.58 -42.46 -1.63
C SER A 209 -1.06 -43.84 -2.07
N LEU A 210 -0.71 -44.23 -3.30
CA LEU A 210 -1.11 -45.49 -3.96
C LEU A 210 -0.78 -46.79 -3.20
N SER A 211 -0.20 -46.72 -2.00
CA SER A 211 0.07 -47.85 -1.12
C SER A 211 -1.16 -48.39 -0.37
N GLU A 212 -2.27 -47.65 -0.30
CA GLU A 212 -3.52 -48.11 0.37
C GLU A 212 -4.51 -48.80 -0.57
N TRP A 213 -4.31 -48.70 -1.89
CA TRP A 213 -4.98 -49.58 -2.84
C TRP A 213 -4.22 -50.89 -2.89
N GLY A 214 -4.58 -51.80 -1.99
CA GLY A 214 -4.12 -53.18 -2.05
C GLY A 214 -4.16 -53.67 -3.49
N LEU A 215 -3.01 -54.12 -3.98
CA LEU A 215 -2.84 -54.71 -5.31
C LEU A 215 -3.96 -55.73 -5.54
N ILE A 216 -4.99 -55.34 -6.27
CA ILE A 216 -5.86 -56.31 -6.93
C ILE A 216 -5.00 -56.88 -8.04
N THR A 217 -4.25 -57.93 -7.73
CA THR A 217 -3.67 -58.80 -8.75
C THR A 217 -4.83 -59.32 -9.59
N LEU A 218 -5.07 -58.68 -10.72
CA LEU A 218 -5.94 -59.18 -11.78
C LEU A 218 -5.31 -60.48 -12.29
N SER A 219 -5.65 -61.59 -11.64
CA SER A 219 -5.33 -62.92 -12.16
C SER A 219 -6.14 -63.10 -13.43
N LEU A 220 -5.50 -62.84 -14.57
CA LEU A 220 -6.01 -63.17 -15.89
C LEU A 220 -6.05 -64.70 -15.99
N LEU A 221 -7.18 -65.30 -15.61
CA LEU A 221 -7.44 -66.71 -15.86
C LEU A 221 -7.60 -66.88 -17.38
N VAL A 222 -6.55 -67.39 -18.03
CA VAL A 222 -6.59 -67.82 -19.43
C VAL A 222 -7.54 -69.03 -19.53
N ALA A 223 -8.83 -68.77 -19.71
CA ALA A 223 -9.77 -69.76 -20.18
C ALA A 223 -9.56 -69.92 -21.69
N GLY A 224 -9.04 -71.09 -22.08
CA GLY A 224 -8.58 -71.39 -23.42
C GLY A 224 -9.61 -71.16 -24.51
N TRP A 225 -9.16 -70.59 -25.62
CA TRP A 225 -9.82 -70.72 -26.91
C TRP A 225 -8.86 -71.39 -27.87
N GLY A 226 -9.24 -72.61 -28.25
CA GLY A 226 -8.59 -73.38 -29.29
C GLY A 226 -8.64 -72.66 -30.63
N VAL A 227 -7.56 -72.85 -31.39
CA VAL A 227 -7.38 -72.41 -32.77
C VAL A 227 -8.53 -72.92 -33.64
N SER A 228 -9.36 -72.02 -34.18
CA SER A 228 -10.31 -72.37 -35.26
C SER A 228 -9.73 -71.95 -36.60
N ARG A 229 -9.21 -72.94 -37.34
CA ARG A 229 -8.77 -72.76 -38.74
C ARG A 229 -9.99 -72.66 -39.64
N THR A 230 -10.04 -71.62 -40.47
CA THR A 230 -10.98 -71.50 -41.59
C THR A 230 -10.80 -72.68 -42.56
N ARG A 231 -11.81 -73.54 -42.69
CA ARG A 231 -11.85 -74.58 -43.74
C ARG A 231 -12.86 -74.17 -44.80
N ARG A 232 -12.35 -73.83 -45.99
CA ARG A 232 -13.10 -73.61 -47.23
C ARG A 232 -13.67 -74.96 -47.69
N ILE A 233 -14.99 -75.08 -47.84
CA ILE A 233 -15.63 -76.18 -48.57
C ILE A 233 -16.59 -75.58 -49.60
N THR A 234 -16.17 -75.62 -50.86
CA THR A 234 -17.01 -75.58 -52.05
C THR A 234 -17.89 -76.83 -52.10
N ARG A 235 -19.21 -76.67 -52.16
CA ARG A 235 -20.01 -76.81 -53.39
C ARG A 235 -21.45 -76.40 -53.11
#